data_AF-A0A7R6X532-F1
#
_entry.id   AF-A0A7R6X532-F1
#
_cell.length_a   1.000
_cell.length_b   1.000
_cell.length_c   1.000
_cell.angle_alpha   90.00
_cell.angle_beta   90.00
_cell.angle_gamma   90.00
#
_symmetry.space_group_name_H-M   'P 1'
#
loop_
_entity.id
_entity.type
_entity.pdbx_description
1 polymer ?
#
loop_
_entity_poly.entity_id
_entity_poly.type
_entity_poly.pdbx_seq_one_letter_code
_entity_poly.pdbx_strand_id
1 'polypeptide(L)'
;MCIGYFQPITRAELSSFFGKEISRDFIGHLRGAGLIASGPRSPTPGAPYTYVTTKEFLLEFGLDTLRDLPDFEALEDAGLLSKEKLLAGDIMPDFSGSQQDVGVEIEE
;
A
#
# COMPACT_ATOMS: atom_id res chain seq x y z
N MET A 1 5.66 7.64 3.52
CA MET A 1 6.34 6.33 3.57
C MET A 1 5.39 5.14 3.50
N CYS A 2 4.54 4.83 4.50
CA CYS A 2 3.69 3.61 4.49
C CYS A 2 2.94 3.34 3.16
N ILE A 3 2.30 4.34 2.56
CA ILE A 3 1.64 4.19 1.24
C ILE A 3 2.63 3.77 0.15
N GLY A 4 3.87 4.27 0.16
CA GLY A 4 4.90 3.89 -0.81
C GLY A 4 5.24 2.40 -0.79
N TYR A 5 5.27 1.79 0.41
CA TYR A 5 5.59 0.38 0.62
C TYR A 5 4.41 -0.56 0.37
N PHE A 6 3.20 -0.15 0.75
CA PHE A 6 2.03 -1.03 0.81
C PHE A 6 0.94 -0.66 -0.21
N GLN A 7 1.20 0.26 -1.13
CA GLN A 7 0.26 0.57 -2.19
C GLN A 7 -0.05 -0.65 -3.07
N PRO A 8 -1.30 -0.79 -3.56
CA PRO A 8 -2.45 0.07 -3.27
C PRO A 8 -3.05 -0.21 -1.87
N ILE A 9 -3.23 0.82 -1.04
CA ILE A 9 -3.70 0.69 0.36
C ILE A 9 -4.91 1.58 0.68
N THR A 10 -5.85 1.09 1.48
CA THR A 10 -7.03 1.86 1.93
C THR A 10 -6.76 2.70 3.19
N ARG A 11 -7.65 3.66 3.49
CA ARG A 11 -7.59 4.45 4.75
C ARG A 11 -7.76 3.57 5.99
N ALA A 12 -8.57 2.51 5.88
CA ALA A 12 -8.81 1.58 6.99
C ALA A 12 -7.55 0.77 7.30
N GLU A 13 -6.89 0.23 6.27
CA GLU A 13 -5.62 -0.50 6.43
C GLU A 13 -4.53 0.40 7.00
N LEU A 14 -4.41 1.65 6.52
CA LEU A 14 -3.51 2.63 7.12
C LEU A 14 -3.82 2.82 8.62
N SER A 15 -5.09 2.94 9.00
CA SER A 15 -5.49 3.10 10.40
C SER A 15 -5.10 1.89 11.26
N SER A 16 -5.31 0.68 10.75
CA SER A 16 -4.90 -0.57 11.41
C SER A 16 -3.38 -0.68 11.56
N PHE A 17 -2.63 -0.24 10.54
CA PHE A 17 -1.18 -0.23 10.55
C PHE A 17 -0.65 0.67 11.68
N PHE A 18 -1.13 1.91 11.74
CA PHE A 18 -0.72 2.91 12.73
C PHE A 18 -1.36 2.75 14.11
N GLY A 19 -2.32 1.82 14.27
CA GLY A 19 -3.05 1.64 15.53
C GLY A 19 -3.88 2.85 15.95
N LYS A 20 -4.18 3.76 15.02
CA LYS A 20 -4.95 4.99 15.26
C LYS A 20 -5.75 5.37 14.02
N GLU A 21 -6.85 6.09 14.23
CA GLU A 21 -7.68 6.55 13.11
C GLU A 21 -6.92 7.55 12.23
N ILE A 22 -6.89 7.30 10.93
CA ILE A 22 -6.41 8.25 9.92
C ILE A 22 -7.59 9.08 9.44
N SER A 23 -7.56 10.40 9.65
CA SER A 23 -8.65 11.29 9.24
C SER A 23 -8.73 11.46 7.71
N ARG A 24 -9.91 11.88 7.22
CA ARG A 24 -10.11 12.20 5.79
C ARG A 24 -9.33 13.44 5.38
N ASP A 25 -9.25 14.45 6.24
CA ASP A 25 -8.48 15.67 6.00
C ASP A 25 -7.00 15.40 5.83
N PHE A 26 -6.44 14.47 6.60
CA PHE A 26 -5.03 14.07 6.44
C PHE A 26 -4.77 13.48 5.04
N ILE A 27 -5.63 12.57 4.59
CA ILE A 27 -5.58 12.05 3.21
C ILE A 27 -5.78 13.18 2.19
N GLY A 28 -6.71 14.09 2.46
CA GLY A 28 -6.98 15.27 1.63
C GLY A 28 -5.76 16.17 1.46
N HIS A 29 -5.02 16.43 2.54
CA HIS A 29 -3.76 17.20 2.51
C HIS A 29 -2.69 16.50 1.68
N LEU A 30 -2.48 15.20 1.87
CA LEU A 30 -1.49 14.45 1.07
C LEU A 30 -1.83 14.47 -0.42
N ARG A 31 -3.12 14.35 -0.76
CA ARG A 31 -3.60 14.43 -2.14
C ARG A 31 -3.49 15.85 -2.71
N GLY A 32 -3.78 16.87 -1.90
CA GLY A 32 -3.68 18.28 -2.26
C GLY A 32 -2.23 18.72 -2.51
N ALA A 33 -1.29 18.12 -1.79
CA ALA A 33 0.15 18.28 -2.02
C ALA A 33 0.70 17.42 -3.17
N GLY A 34 -0.17 16.71 -3.91
CA GLY A 34 0.25 15.87 -5.05
C GLY A 34 0.96 14.58 -4.67
N LEU A 35 1.24 14.30 -3.38
CA LEU A 35 2.02 13.14 -2.94
C LEU A 35 1.32 11.80 -3.18
N ILE A 36 -0.02 11.78 -3.16
CA ILE A 36 -0.79 10.56 -3.39
C ILE A 36 -1.94 10.78 -4.37
N ALA A 37 -2.32 9.72 -5.07
CA ALA A 37 -3.47 9.68 -5.96
C ALA A 37 -4.40 8.52 -5.60
N SER A 38 -5.60 8.54 -6.20
CA SER A 38 -6.56 7.43 -6.09
C SER A 38 -6.05 6.23 -6.88
N GLY A 39 -5.95 5.08 -6.21
CA GLY A 39 -5.65 3.80 -6.83
C GLY A 39 -6.92 3.04 -7.26
N PRO A 40 -6.77 1.78 -7.71
CA PRO A 40 -7.90 0.89 -8.00
C PRO A 40 -8.79 0.69 -6.76
N ARG A 41 -10.07 0.37 -6.95
CA ARG A 41 -10.93 0.01 -5.80
C ARG A 41 -10.43 -1.28 -5.16
N SER A 42 -10.47 -1.36 -3.84
CA SER A 42 -10.16 -2.60 -3.13
C SER A 42 -11.18 -3.69 -3.50
N PRO A 43 -10.76 -4.96 -3.65
CA PRO A 43 -11.68 -6.08 -3.92
C PRO A 43 -12.56 -6.46 -2.71
N THR A 44 -12.35 -5.83 -1.55
CA THR A 44 -13.12 -6.09 -0.33
C THR A 44 -14.55 -5.55 -0.41
N PRO A 45 -15.50 -6.10 0.36
CA PRO A 45 -16.88 -5.61 0.42
C PRO A 45 -16.95 -4.10 0.69
N GLY A 46 -17.78 -3.39 -0.08
CA GLY A 46 -17.87 -1.92 -0.05
C GLY A 46 -16.88 -1.20 -0.96
N ALA A 47 -15.97 -1.93 -1.62
CA ALA A 47 -15.03 -1.44 -2.63
C ALA A 47 -14.41 -0.07 -2.29
N PRO A 48 -13.79 0.09 -1.10
CA PRO A 48 -13.23 1.37 -0.69
C PRO A 48 -12.13 1.84 -1.63
N TYR A 49 -11.92 3.16 -1.69
CA TYR A 49 -10.80 3.73 -2.44
C TYR A 49 -9.47 3.31 -1.82
N THR A 50 -8.52 2.95 -2.68
CA THR A 50 -7.11 2.80 -2.30
C THR A 50 -6.32 4.05 -2.71
N TYR A 51 -5.10 4.16 -2.18
CA TYR A 51 -4.17 5.23 -2.48
C TYR A 51 -2.85 4.67 -2.99
N VAL A 52 -2.27 5.38 -3.95
CA VAL A 52 -0.98 5.10 -4.57
C VAL A 52 -0.11 6.36 -4.53
N THR A 53 1.21 6.21 -4.52
CA THR A 53 2.13 7.34 -4.61
C THR A 53 2.18 7.89 -6.03
N THR A 54 2.52 9.17 -6.16
CA THR A 54 2.72 9.83 -7.46
C THR A 54 4.21 10.01 -7.78
N LYS A 55 4.51 10.67 -8.90
CA LYS A 55 5.87 11.13 -9.20
C LYS A 55 6.32 12.26 -8.27
N GLU A 56 5.40 13.12 -7.82
CA GLU A 56 5.70 14.21 -6.88
C GLU A 56 6.18 13.65 -5.54
N PHE A 57 5.62 12.51 -5.10
CA PHE A 57 6.15 11.79 -3.93
C PHE A 57 7.63 11.43 -4.11
N LEU A 58 8.00 10.82 -5.23
CA LEU A 58 9.38 10.42 -5.48
C LEU A 58 10.32 11.64 -5.44
N LEU A 59 9.93 12.74 -6.09
CA LEU A 59 10.70 13.99 -6.09
C LEU A 59 10.86 14.59 -4.69
N GLU A 60 9.78 14.65 -3.90
CA GLU A 60 9.81 15.23 -2.56
C GLU A 60 10.69 14.42 -1.59
N PHE A 61 10.79 13.10 -1.80
CA PHE A 61 11.64 12.22 -1.00
C PHE A 61 13.02 11.96 -1.62
N GLY A 62 13.35 12.60 -2.75
CA GLY A 62 14.65 12.42 -3.42
C GLY A 62 14.88 11.01 -3.95
N LEU A 63 13.82 10.31 -4.36
CA LEU A 63 13.84 8.96 -4.89
C LEU A 63 13.71 8.99 -6.41
N ASP A 64 14.47 8.16 -7.13
CA ASP A 64 14.27 7.96 -8.57
C ASP A 64 13.13 6.95 -8.82
N THR A 65 13.03 5.93 -7.96
CA THR A 65 12.05 4.86 -8.06
C THR A 65 11.57 4.41 -6.68
N LEU A 66 10.45 3.68 -6.65
CA LEU A 66 9.98 3.06 -5.40
C LEU A 66 10.94 1.99 -4.85
N ARG A 67 11.89 1.49 -5.66
CA ARG A 67 12.90 0.53 -5.21
C ARG A 67 13.98 1.19 -4.35
N ASP A 68 14.08 2.52 -4.40
CA ASP A 68 15.01 3.30 -3.60
C ASP A 68 14.45 3.61 -2.20
N LEU A 69 13.23 3.16 -1.90
CA LEU A 69 12.69 3.23 -0.54
C LEU A 69 13.57 2.40 0.41
N PRO A 70 13.87 2.91 1.63
CA PRO A 70 14.75 2.21 2.55
C PRO A 70 14.18 0.84 2.96
N ASP A 71 15.07 -0.13 3.22
CA ASP A 71 14.69 -1.51 3.54
C ASP A 71 13.82 -1.64 4.80
N PHE A 72 13.16 -2.79 4.94
CA PHE A 72 12.26 -3.11 6.06
C PHE A 72 12.88 -2.93 7.45
N GLU A 73 14.20 -3.07 7.58
CA GLU A 73 14.93 -2.81 8.82
C GLU A 73 14.81 -1.34 9.25
N ALA A 74 14.84 -0.39 8.31
CA ALA A 74 14.60 1.03 8.59
C ALA A 74 13.13 1.33 8.92
N LEU A 75 12.19 0.51 8.45
CA LEU A 75 10.77 0.63 8.80
C LEU A 75 10.47 0.13 10.22
N GLU A 76 11.18 -0.89 10.68
CA GLU A 76 11.15 -1.35 12.07
C GLU A 76 11.72 -0.27 13.00
N ASP A 77 12.88 0.31 12.63
CA ASP A 77 13.53 1.39 13.40
C ASP A 77 12.66 2.66 13.46
N ALA A 78 11.94 2.99 12.38
CA ALA A 78 10.98 4.10 12.33
C ALA A 78 9.66 3.83 13.08
N GLY A 79 9.48 2.66 13.71
CA GLY A 79 8.26 2.28 14.42
C GLY A 79 7.03 2.13 13.53
N LEU A 80 7.25 2.00 12.22
CA LEU A 80 6.20 1.80 11.22
C LEU A 80 5.81 0.32 11.15
N LEU A 81 6.75 -0.60 11.37
CA LEU A 81 6.50 -2.03 11.37
C LEU A 81 6.91 -2.66 12.71
N SER A 82 6.12 -3.62 13.17
CA SER A 82 6.56 -4.57 14.19
C SER A 82 6.58 -5.95 13.56
N LYS A 83 7.73 -6.63 13.63
CA LYS A 83 7.94 -8.00 13.13
C LYS A 83 6.86 -8.97 13.59
N GLU A 84 6.34 -8.77 14.80
CA GLU A 84 5.25 -9.55 15.41
C GLU A 84 3.93 -9.44 14.63
N LYS A 85 3.62 -8.25 14.08
CA LYS A 85 2.39 -7.96 13.33
C LYS A 85 2.40 -8.62 11.94
N LEU A 86 3.57 -8.80 11.34
CA LEU A 86 3.75 -9.52 10.06
C LEU A 86 3.66 -11.04 10.27
N LEU A 87 4.24 -11.56 11.37
CA LEU A 87 4.23 -12.98 11.71
C LEU A 87 2.84 -13.46 12.18
N ALA A 88 2.01 -12.57 12.73
CA ALA A 88 0.66 -12.86 13.19
C ALA A 88 -0.38 -13.06 12.06
N GLY A 89 -0.04 -12.81 10.79
CA GLY A 89 -0.95 -13.02 9.65
C GLY A 89 -2.07 -11.97 9.50
N ASP A 90 -2.11 -10.95 10.36
CA ASP A 90 -3.18 -9.93 10.38
C ASP A 90 -3.05 -8.85 9.28
N ILE A 91 -1.94 -8.83 8.52
CA ILE A 91 -1.63 -7.79 7.52
C ILE A 91 -1.32 -8.38 6.13
N MET A 92 -1.92 -9.52 5.78
CA MET A 92 -1.94 -9.97 4.39
C MET A 92 -3.30 -9.62 3.79
N PRO A 93 -3.43 -8.57 2.96
CA PRO A 93 -4.48 -8.56 1.97
C PRO A 93 -4.17 -9.72 1.02
N ASP A 94 -5.17 -10.55 0.76
CA ASP A 94 -5.15 -11.55 -0.30
C ASP A 94 -4.88 -10.85 -1.65
N PHE A 95 -3.61 -10.69 -2.01
CA PHE A 95 -3.17 -10.21 -3.33
C PHE A 95 -3.14 -11.36 -4.36
N SER A 96 -4.01 -12.37 -4.20
CA SER A 96 -4.29 -13.38 -5.22
C SER A 96 -5.20 -12.78 -6.30
N GLY A 97 -4.63 -11.93 -7.15
CA GLY A 97 -5.40 -11.21 -8.17
C GLY A 97 -4.59 -10.90 -9.41
N SER A 98 -3.91 -11.88 -10.02
CA SER A 98 -3.49 -11.83 -11.44
C SER A 98 -3.09 -13.21 -11.96
N GLN A 99 -4.00 -13.80 -12.74
CA GLN A 99 -3.78 -14.61 -13.95
C GLN A 99 -2.77 -15.75 -13.94
N GLN A 100 -3.30 -16.98 -14.03
CA GLN A 100 -2.63 -18.08 -14.74
C GLN A 100 -3.61 -18.62 -15.79
N ASP A 101 -3.79 -17.86 -16.88
CA ASP A 101 -4.10 -18.46 -18.19
C ASP A 101 -2.77 -18.58 -18.93
N VAL A 102 -2.31 -19.82 -19.08
CA VAL A 102 -1.49 -20.39 -20.16
C VAL A 102 -1.46 -21.90 -19.85
N GLY A 103 -1.84 -22.86 -20.68
CA GLY A 103 -2.33 -22.90 -22.05
C GLY A 103 -2.18 -24.36 -22.54
N VAL A 104 -3.23 -24.85 -23.20
CA VAL A 104 -3.28 -25.85 -24.28
C VAL A 104 -3.01 -27.35 -24.02
N GLU A 105 -3.84 -28.16 -24.70
CA GLU A 105 -3.69 -29.55 -25.20
C GLU A 105 -4.10 -30.70 -24.26
N ILE A 106 -4.84 -31.75 -24.64
CA ILE A 106 -5.45 -32.27 -25.89
C ILE A 106 -6.38 -33.46 -25.46
N GLU A 107 -7.45 -33.74 -26.23
CA GLU A 107 -8.18 -35.01 -26.52
C GLU A 107 -8.24 -36.15 -25.45
N GLU A 108 -9.35 -36.83 -25.16
CA GLU A 108 -10.38 -37.46 -26.00
C GLU A 108 -11.80 -37.40 -25.39
#